data_AF-A0A1Y4T2D6-F1
#
_entry.id   AF-A0A1Y4T2D6-F1
#
_cell.length_a   1.000
_cell.length_b   1.000
_cell.length_c   1.000
_cell.angle_alpha   90.00
_cell.angle_beta   90.00
_cell.angle_gamma   90.00
#
_symmetry.space_group_name_H-M   'P 1'
#
loop_
_entity.id
_entity.type
_entity.pdbx_description
1 polymer ?
#
loop_
_entity_poly.entity_id
_entity_poly.type
_entity_poly.pdbx_seq_one_letter_code
_entity_poly.pdbx_strand_id
1 'polypeptide(L)'
;MKLYTLPRRAAAALLAAAVFCTATLSVFASDSAPASSAADSAPSGSGASSQAAPPEDASADLEEGNGAAPAAKEEVIYGKLAADGTVESLYAVNRFEATAGVPITDYGHYTAVRNMTTTDPITSGDGAVTLTPAADGTVYYEGTMDPATPLPWLIQVRYLLDGAECDPSELAGRSGALIIRIDVSPNPDCTGSWFDQYALQTTVTLDTANASNIRAAGGTIASVGSQRQIIFTLLPGQTSQIEVAADVTNFTMPAITFNGIQLQLKLDINGVALTNRLNQLTTGTSQLDEGTTALAAGIAALQQGLTMLDQQSGLLTGGSAAIQSALNQLQSALNGVSASNDQLTALLEASRQIGGGLAQLDDGVAQLEQQVNYEAFKQILAQNGLDLDTLAAGNAQAIAMLQGLTGLPFGVGDQIRQIVLLLQGNTALAGAMQLYLDTVSTGIGTLRQGTSAVREGYAAFDDGIQAMASVLNGMLQNLALLSDAVTTLATQYGAFDTGVNAYTQGVSQILAGTQQLTAASGMLVAGAHQLYTETSSMQLDEELGSLLDTLSAPETPASFTSDQNTGVSALQFALQTAPIALDSTAQADQAPARPLTFWEKLLDLFGLYDGQ
;
A
#
# COMPACT_ATOMS: atom_id res chain seq x y z
N MET A 1 34.96 15.08 -16.49
CA MET A 1 34.74 14.29 -15.25
C MET A 1 36.07 14.15 -14.53
N LYS A 2 36.32 15.00 -13.52
CA LYS A 2 37.53 14.93 -12.67
C LYS A 2 37.18 14.11 -11.43
N LEU A 3 37.93 13.02 -11.20
CA LEU A 3 37.91 12.25 -9.96
C LEU A 3 38.50 13.08 -8.83
N TYR A 4 37.79 13.19 -7.71
CA TYR A 4 38.36 13.59 -6.43
C TYR A 4 38.30 12.41 -5.45
N THR A 5 39.47 12.04 -4.94
CA THR A 5 39.70 11.02 -3.92
C THR A 5 39.40 11.61 -2.53
N LEU A 6 38.48 10.98 -1.77
CA LEU A 6 38.23 11.30 -0.36
C LEU A 6 39.22 10.54 0.57
N PRO A 7 39.71 11.17 1.65
CA PRO A 7 40.60 10.54 2.61
C PRO A 7 39.87 9.60 3.58
N ARG A 8 40.49 8.43 3.80
CA ARG A 8 40.14 7.42 4.81
C ARG A 8 40.26 7.99 6.23
N ARG A 9 39.13 8.35 6.85
CA ARG A 9 38.85 8.28 8.31
C ARG A 9 37.47 8.87 8.63
N ALA A 10 36.42 8.17 8.20
CA ALA A 10 35.06 8.26 8.74
C ALA A 10 34.18 7.07 8.28
N ALA A 11 34.79 5.91 8.03
CA ALA A 11 34.12 4.69 7.59
C ALA A 11 33.84 3.75 8.78
N ALA A 12 33.22 4.27 9.85
CA ALA A 12 32.94 3.52 11.08
C ALA A 12 31.57 3.83 11.71
N ALA A 13 30.59 4.30 10.93
CA ALA A 13 29.23 4.54 11.42
C ALA A 13 28.13 4.14 10.41
N LEU A 14 28.43 3.19 9.52
CA LEU A 14 27.51 2.69 8.50
C LEU A 14 27.74 1.18 8.29
N LEU A 15 27.59 0.40 9.37
CA LEU A 15 27.56 -1.07 9.31
C LEU A 15 26.98 -1.64 10.62
N ALA A 16 25.72 -1.31 10.90
CA ALA A 16 24.97 -1.90 12.01
C ALA A 16 23.45 -1.86 11.73
N ALA A 17 23.01 -2.44 10.61
CA ALA A 17 21.60 -2.73 10.37
C ALA A 17 21.43 -3.69 9.18
N ALA A 18 21.98 -4.90 9.29
CA ALA A 18 21.57 -6.06 8.51
C ALA A 18 22.39 -7.27 8.98
N VAL A 19 21.74 -8.26 9.61
CA VAL A 19 21.99 -9.70 9.46
C VAL A 19 21.17 -10.46 10.53
N PHE A 20 20.13 -11.13 10.02
CA PHE A 20 19.55 -12.41 10.43
C PHE A 20 18.90 -12.58 11.82
N CYS A 21 17.56 -12.59 11.80
CA CYS A 21 16.73 -13.48 12.61
C CYS A 21 16.95 -14.94 12.16
N THR A 22 17.31 -15.81 13.10
CA THR A 22 17.03 -17.25 13.03
C THR A 22 16.37 -17.67 14.33
N ALA A 23 15.17 -18.22 14.22
CA ALA A 23 14.45 -18.83 15.33
C ALA A 23 15.06 -20.19 15.69
N THR A 24 15.22 -20.45 16.99
CA THR A 24 15.23 -21.81 17.54
C THR A 24 14.39 -21.79 18.82
N LEU A 25 13.18 -22.36 18.74
CA LEU A 25 12.40 -22.75 19.92
C LEU A 25 13.05 -24.01 20.52
N SER A 26 13.40 -23.95 21.80
CA SER A 26 13.80 -25.11 22.60
C SER A 26 12.77 -25.33 23.68
N VAL A 27 12.07 -26.47 23.59
CA VAL A 27 11.23 -27.07 24.61
C VAL A 27 12.07 -27.36 25.87
N PHE A 28 11.56 -27.01 27.05
CA PHE A 28 11.91 -27.69 28.30
C PHE A 28 10.65 -28.01 29.09
N ALA A 29 10.46 -29.31 29.29
CA ALA A 29 9.50 -29.91 30.20
C ALA A 29 9.90 -29.68 31.66
N SER A 30 8.91 -29.60 32.54
CA SER A 30 9.10 -30.05 33.92
C SER A 30 7.84 -30.80 34.36
N ASP A 31 8.11 -32.03 34.76
CA ASP A 31 7.24 -33.10 35.20
C ASP A 31 6.85 -32.90 36.68
N SER A 32 5.60 -33.18 37.02
CA SER A 32 5.20 -33.58 38.38
C SER A 32 3.82 -34.24 38.37
N ALA A 33 3.83 -35.57 38.27
CA ALA A 33 2.76 -36.45 38.74
C ALA A 33 2.97 -36.77 40.25
N PRO A 34 2.16 -37.62 40.93
CA PRO A 34 0.73 -37.94 40.80
C PRO A 34 -0.01 -37.90 42.18
N ALA A 35 -1.31 -38.25 42.17
CA ALA A 35 -1.96 -39.23 43.07
C ALA A 35 -3.31 -38.81 43.71
N SER A 36 -4.36 -39.50 43.24
CA SER A 36 -5.52 -40.08 43.95
C SER A 36 -6.09 -39.43 45.22
N SER A 37 -7.41 -39.22 45.21
CA SER A 37 -8.27 -39.76 46.27
C SER A 37 -9.65 -40.12 45.71
N ALA A 38 -10.13 -41.28 46.15
CA ALA A 38 -11.36 -41.94 45.78
C ALA A 38 -12.52 -41.59 46.73
N ALA A 39 -13.65 -42.24 46.47
CA ALA A 39 -14.86 -42.40 47.29
C ALA A 39 -15.93 -41.30 47.09
N ASP A 40 -17.22 -41.60 46.96
CA ASP A 40 -18.02 -42.83 46.85
C ASP A 40 -19.48 -42.36 46.60
N SER A 41 -20.40 -43.30 46.42
CA SER A 41 -21.87 -43.22 46.47
C SER A 41 -22.62 -43.18 45.12
N ALA A 42 -22.94 -44.39 44.66
CA ALA A 42 -24.29 -44.71 44.20
C ALA A 42 -25.19 -44.97 45.43
N PRO A 43 -26.54 -44.92 45.34
CA PRO A 43 -27.24 -46.10 44.80
C PRO A 43 -28.55 -45.85 44.01
N SER A 44 -28.86 -46.87 43.20
CA SER A 44 -30.16 -47.56 43.02
C SER A 44 -31.38 -46.89 42.36
N GLY A 45 -31.76 -47.50 41.22
CA GLY A 45 -33.10 -48.05 40.92
C GLY A 45 -34.13 -47.09 40.34
N SER A 46 -34.96 -47.43 39.35
CA SER A 46 -35.23 -48.67 38.60
C SER A 46 -36.15 -48.33 37.43
N GLY A 47 -36.05 -49.02 36.30
CA GLY A 47 -37.07 -48.95 35.24
C GLY A 47 -36.58 -49.51 33.91
N ALA A 48 -36.51 -50.84 33.81
CA ALA A 48 -36.19 -51.58 32.60
C ALA A 48 -37.46 -52.16 31.97
N SER A 49 -37.51 -52.16 30.63
CA SER A 49 -38.08 -53.16 29.72
C SER A 49 -38.08 -52.53 28.32
N SER A 50 -37.90 -53.19 27.18
CA SER A 50 -37.67 -54.57 26.76
C SER A 50 -37.43 -54.43 25.24
N GLN A 51 -36.35 -54.96 24.67
CA GLN A 51 -36.24 -56.31 24.11
C GLN A 51 -36.86 -56.48 22.71
N ALA A 52 -36.00 -56.95 21.81
CA ALA A 52 -36.23 -57.85 20.68
C ALA A 52 -36.97 -57.35 19.42
N ALA A 53 -36.26 -57.57 18.30
CA ALA A 53 -36.81 -57.76 16.97
C ALA A 53 -37.90 -58.85 16.92
N PRO A 54 -38.81 -58.77 15.93
CA PRO A 54 -39.52 -59.94 15.44
C PRO A 54 -39.29 -60.17 13.92
N PRO A 55 -39.74 -61.33 13.40
CA PRO A 55 -39.06 -62.09 12.36
C PRO A 55 -39.72 -62.03 10.97
N GLU A 56 -39.02 -62.62 10.00
CA GLU A 56 -39.58 -63.26 8.81
C GLU A 56 -40.67 -64.28 9.21
N ASP A 57 -41.86 -64.21 8.61
CA ASP A 57 -42.33 -65.15 7.57
C ASP A 57 -43.86 -65.03 7.33
N ALA A 58 -44.24 -65.35 6.09
CA ALA A 58 -45.54 -65.85 5.62
C ALA A 58 -46.65 -64.93 5.07
N SER A 59 -47.19 -65.44 3.95
CA SER A 59 -48.41 -65.12 3.18
C SER A 59 -48.37 -63.82 2.37
N ALA A 60 -48.16 -63.79 1.05
CA ALA A 60 -48.77 -64.58 -0.03
C ALA A 60 -50.30 -64.49 -0.05
N ASP A 61 -50.80 -63.28 -0.34
CA ASP A 61 -52.09 -63.12 -1.01
C ASP A 61 -51.84 -62.99 -2.50
N LEU A 62 -52.06 -64.12 -3.19
CA LEU A 62 -52.18 -64.23 -4.63
C LEU A 62 -53.53 -63.63 -5.02
N GLU A 63 -53.56 -62.38 -5.45
CA GLU A 63 -54.57 -61.97 -6.42
C GLU A 63 -54.19 -62.60 -7.76
N GLU A 64 -55.01 -63.55 -8.22
CA GLU A 64 -55.00 -64.06 -9.59
C GLU A 64 -55.34 -62.92 -10.57
N GLY A 65 -54.35 -62.09 -10.87
CA GLY A 65 -54.24 -61.34 -12.10
C GLY A 65 -53.29 -62.10 -13.02
N ASN A 66 -53.80 -62.69 -14.10
CA ASN A 66 -52.98 -63.26 -15.16
C ASN A 66 -52.15 -62.15 -15.85
N GLY A 67 -51.05 -61.75 -15.24
CA GLY A 67 -50.08 -60.78 -15.76
C GLY A 67 -48.72 -61.44 -15.81
N ALA A 68 -48.30 -61.85 -17.01
CA ALA A 68 -46.91 -62.20 -17.26
C ALA A 68 -46.01 -61.04 -16.79
N ALA A 69 -44.84 -61.36 -16.20
CA ALA A 69 -43.85 -60.34 -15.86
C ALA A 69 -43.62 -59.42 -17.09
N PRO A 70 -43.68 -58.09 -16.93
CA PRO A 70 -43.58 -57.18 -18.06
C PRO A 70 -42.25 -57.44 -18.79
N ALA A 71 -42.33 -57.70 -20.09
CA ALA A 71 -41.15 -57.90 -20.92
C ALA A 71 -40.28 -56.64 -20.88
N ALA A 72 -38.96 -56.82 -20.74
CA ALA A 72 -38.03 -55.70 -20.76
C ALA A 72 -38.18 -54.90 -22.07
N LYS A 73 -38.48 -53.61 -21.93
CA LYS A 73 -38.78 -52.69 -23.02
C LYS A 73 -37.60 -51.73 -23.23
N GLU A 74 -37.12 -51.63 -24.46
CA GLU A 74 -36.30 -50.49 -24.87
C GLU A 74 -37.14 -49.57 -25.75
N GLU A 75 -37.11 -48.28 -25.47
CA GLU A 75 -37.95 -47.27 -26.10
C GLU A 75 -37.09 -46.19 -26.75
N VAL A 76 -37.35 -45.90 -28.03
CA VAL A 76 -36.71 -44.79 -28.73
C VAL A 76 -37.77 -43.89 -29.33
N ILE A 77 -37.76 -42.63 -28.91
CA ILE A 77 -38.68 -41.60 -29.40
C ILE A 77 -38.02 -40.86 -30.54
N TYR A 78 -38.54 -41.05 -31.75
CA TYR A 78 -38.07 -40.38 -32.95
C TYR A 78 -38.95 -39.20 -33.29
N GLY A 79 -38.33 -38.02 -33.39
CA GLY A 79 -38.99 -36.80 -33.83
C GLY A 79 -38.36 -36.27 -35.12
N LYS A 80 -39.19 -35.98 -36.12
CA LYS A 80 -38.79 -35.15 -37.25
C LYS A 80 -39.28 -33.74 -36.98
N LEU A 81 -38.34 -32.80 -37.00
CA LEU A 81 -38.59 -31.39 -36.82
C LEU A 81 -38.45 -30.70 -38.17
N ALA A 82 -39.20 -29.63 -38.40
CA ALA A 82 -38.90 -28.66 -39.44
C ALA A 82 -37.53 -28.03 -39.17
N ALA A 83 -36.98 -27.33 -40.16
CA ALA A 83 -35.66 -26.71 -40.04
C ALA A 83 -35.60 -25.62 -38.94
N ASP A 84 -36.74 -25.08 -38.50
CA ASP A 84 -36.84 -24.11 -37.40
C ASP A 84 -37.01 -24.76 -36.00
N GLY A 85 -37.12 -26.09 -35.93
CA GLY A 85 -37.33 -26.85 -34.70
C GLY A 85 -38.78 -27.26 -34.42
N THR A 86 -39.76 -26.86 -35.23
CA THR A 86 -41.18 -27.24 -35.07
C THR A 86 -41.37 -28.75 -35.29
N VAL A 87 -42.11 -29.44 -34.41
CA VAL A 87 -42.35 -30.90 -34.55
C VAL A 87 -43.31 -31.18 -35.72
N GLU A 88 -42.87 -31.98 -36.70
CA GLU A 88 -43.69 -32.38 -37.86
C GLU A 88 -44.24 -33.80 -37.71
N SER A 89 -43.43 -34.73 -37.20
CA SER A 89 -43.84 -36.11 -36.99
C SER A 89 -43.15 -36.70 -35.78
N LEU A 90 -43.88 -37.50 -35.01
CA LEU A 90 -43.38 -38.17 -33.82
C LEU A 90 -43.79 -39.65 -33.86
N TYR A 91 -42.86 -40.54 -33.54
CA TYR A 91 -43.15 -41.96 -33.39
C TYR A 91 -42.22 -42.60 -32.35
N ALA A 92 -42.73 -43.60 -31.66
CA ALA A 92 -41.96 -44.45 -30.75
C ALA A 92 -41.61 -45.76 -31.46
N VAL A 93 -40.35 -46.17 -31.38
CA VAL A 93 -39.93 -47.53 -31.71
C VAL A 93 -39.72 -48.27 -30.40
N ASN A 94 -40.50 -49.33 -30.21
CA ASN A 94 -40.46 -50.14 -29.02
C ASN A 94 -39.85 -51.49 -29.36
N ARG A 95 -38.81 -51.87 -28.62
CA ARG A 95 -38.10 -53.14 -28.75
C ARG A 95 -38.39 -54.01 -27.53
N PHE A 96 -38.70 -55.26 -27.79
CA PHE A 96 -38.87 -56.30 -26.79
C PHE A 96 -38.07 -57.54 -27.17
N GLU A 97 -37.59 -58.27 -26.16
CA GLU A 97 -37.15 -59.65 -26.35
C GLU A 97 -38.36 -60.57 -26.22
N ALA A 98 -38.77 -61.19 -27.33
CA ALA A 98 -39.95 -62.02 -27.42
C ALA A 98 -39.64 -63.51 -27.20
N THR A 99 -40.60 -64.20 -26.59
CA THR A 99 -40.68 -65.67 -26.55
C THR A 99 -41.91 -66.12 -27.34
N ALA A 100 -41.75 -67.14 -28.18
CA ALA A 100 -42.80 -67.64 -29.07
C ALA A 100 -44.07 -67.99 -28.29
N GLY A 101 -45.21 -67.44 -28.72
CA GLY A 101 -46.52 -67.70 -28.12
C GLY A 101 -46.83 -66.92 -26.83
N VAL A 102 -45.89 -66.13 -26.30
CA VAL A 102 -46.13 -65.27 -25.13
C VAL A 102 -46.59 -63.89 -25.62
N PRO A 103 -47.79 -63.41 -25.22
CA PRO A 103 -48.25 -62.08 -25.62
C PRO A 103 -47.43 -60.99 -24.94
N ILE A 104 -47.05 -59.98 -25.71
CA ILE A 104 -46.44 -58.73 -25.25
C ILE A 104 -47.53 -57.67 -25.24
N THR A 105 -47.67 -56.97 -24.11
CA THR A 105 -48.58 -55.83 -23.96
C THR A 105 -47.76 -54.59 -23.64
N ASP A 106 -47.88 -53.56 -24.47
CA ASP A 106 -47.28 -52.25 -24.29
C ASP A 106 -48.37 -51.17 -24.27
N TYR A 107 -48.17 -50.10 -23.52
CA TYR A 107 -49.15 -49.02 -23.41
C TYR A 107 -48.64 -47.75 -24.08
N GLY A 108 -49.50 -47.06 -24.81
CA GLY A 108 -49.17 -45.80 -25.45
C GLY A 108 -50.32 -45.22 -26.27
N HIS A 109 -50.32 -43.90 -26.38
CA HIS A 109 -51.30 -43.17 -27.18
C HIS A 109 -50.81 -43.04 -28.62
N TYR A 110 -51.13 -44.03 -29.45
CA TYR A 110 -50.72 -44.09 -30.84
C TYR A 110 -51.90 -43.87 -31.80
N THR A 111 -51.66 -43.13 -32.88
CA THR A 111 -52.63 -42.94 -33.98
C THR A 111 -52.59 -44.08 -35.00
N ALA A 112 -51.44 -44.74 -35.11
CA ALA A 112 -51.25 -45.96 -35.91
C ALA A 112 -50.13 -46.81 -35.30
N VAL A 113 -50.21 -48.12 -35.46
CA VAL A 113 -49.14 -49.05 -35.08
C VAL A 113 -48.72 -49.92 -36.25
N ARG A 114 -47.43 -50.23 -36.34
CA ARG A 114 -46.85 -51.04 -37.41
C ARG A 114 -45.79 -51.98 -36.84
N ASN A 115 -45.98 -53.29 -37.02
CA ASN A 115 -44.94 -54.27 -36.76
C ASN A 115 -43.79 -54.09 -37.78
N MET A 116 -42.54 -54.03 -37.31
CA MET A 116 -41.37 -53.78 -38.15
C MET A 116 -40.54 -55.03 -38.44
N THR A 117 -40.69 -56.08 -37.62
CA THR A 117 -39.75 -57.23 -37.64
C THR A 117 -40.43 -58.52 -38.07
N THR A 118 -41.68 -58.74 -37.67
CA THR A 118 -42.41 -59.96 -37.99
C THR A 118 -43.68 -59.64 -38.79
N THR A 119 -44.32 -60.68 -39.33
CA THR A 119 -45.63 -60.58 -39.97
C THR A 119 -46.78 -60.91 -39.00
N ASP A 120 -46.47 -61.05 -37.71
CA ASP A 120 -47.46 -61.39 -36.70
C ASP A 120 -48.46 -60.23 -36.54
N PRO A 121 -49.76 -60.54 -36.38
CA PRO A 121 -50.79 -59.51 -36.24
C PRO A 121 -50.54 -58.68 -34.99
N ILE A 122 -50.49 -57.36 -35.16
CA ILE A 122 -50.43 -56.39 -34.08
C ILE A 122 -51.83 -55.79 -33.89
N THR A 123 -52.28 -55.71 -32.65
CA THR A 123 -53.58 -55.13 -32.28
C THR A 123 -53.36 -53.91 -31.41
N SER A 124 -54.05 -52.81 -31.72
CA SER A 124 -54.04 -51.59 -30.90
C SER A 124 -55.46 -51.17 -30.58
N GLY A 125 -55.74 -50.90 -29.30
CA GLY A 125 -57.04 -50.43 -28.81
C GLY A 125 -56.97 -50.05 -27.34
N ASP A 126 -57.78 -49.09 -26.91
CA ASP A 126 -57.87 -48.63 -25.51
C ASP A 126 -56.52 -48.25 -24.87
N GLY A 127 -55.61 -47.66 -25.65
CA GLY A 127 -54.27 -47.25 -25.18
C GLY A 127 -53.28 -48.39 -24.97
N ALA A 128 -53.63 -49.62 -25.35
CA ALA A 128 -52.78 -50.80 -25.30
C ALA A 128 -52.48 -51.33 -26.71
N VAL A 129 -51.26 -51.85 -26.87
CA VAL A 129 -50.76 -52.53 -28.06
C VAL A 129 -50.39 -53.95 -27.66
N THR A 130 -51.01 -54.94 -28.29
CA THR A 130 -50.76 -56.35 -28.02
C THR A 130 -50.24 -57.05 -29.28
N LEU A 131 -49.18 -57.81 -29.11
CA LEU A 131 -48.54 -58.63 -30.13
C LEU A 131 -48.28 -60.03 -29.55
N THR A 132 -48.54 -61.09 -30.30
CA THR A 132 -48.13 -62.46 -29.94
C THR A 132 -47.13 -62.98 -30.96
N PRO A 133 -45.82 -62.96 -30.65
CA PRO A 133 -44.77 -63.38 -31.57
C PRO A 133 -44.84 -64.87 -31.89
N ALA A 134 -44.71 -65.24 -33.17
CA ALA A 134 -44.72 -66.65 -33.58
C ALA A 134 -43.39 -67.39 -33.35
N ALA A 135 -42.30 -66.65 -33.12
CA ALA A 135 -40.95 -67.19 -32.89
C ALA A 135 -40.22 -66.41 -31.79
N ASP A 136 -39.21 -67.03 -31.20
CA ASP A 136 -38.29 -66.37 -30.26
C ASP A 136 -37.43 -65.33 -31.00
N GLY A 137 -37.08 -64.25 -30.32
CA GLY A 137 -36.13 -63.25 -30.81
C GLY A 137 -36.59 -61.81 -30.54
N THR A 138 -35.85 -60.85 -31.07
CA THR A 138 -36.17 -59.44 -30.88
C THR A 138 -37.34 -59.02 -31.77
N VAL A 139 -38.32 -58.33 -31.19
CA VAL A 139 -39.41 -57.74 -31.96
C VAL A 139 -39.42 -56.23 -31.78
N TYR A 140 -39.56 -55.53 -32.91
CA TYR A 140 -39.73 -54.08 -32.97
C TYR A 140 -41.11 -53.77 -33.53
N TYR A 141 -41.78 -52.81 -32.89
CA TYR A 141 -42.95 -52.17 -33.47
C TYR A 141 -42.83 -50.65 -33.38
N GLU A 142 -43.42 -49.98 -34.36
CA GLU A 142 -43.50 -48.53 -34.45
C GLU A 142 -44.91 -48.09 -34.07
N GLY A 143 -45.01 -47.17 -33.11
CA GLY A 143 -46.24 -46.47 -32.76
C GLY A 143 -46.15 -45.03 -33.23
N THR A 144 -46.95 -44.64 -34.21
CA THR A 144 -47.06 -43.24 -34.64
C THR A 144 -47.83 -42.44 -33.60
N MET A 145 -47.31 -41.27 -33.21
CA MET A 145 -47.88 -40.42 -32.17
C MET A 145 -48.45 -39.13 -32.78
N ASP A 146 -49.27 -38.41 -32.02
CA ASP A 146 -49.70 -37.06 -32.40
C ASP A 146 -48.48 -36.11 -32.34
N PRO A 147 -48.16 -35.34 -33.40
CA PRO A 147 -47.09 -34.34 -33.37
C PRO A 147 -47.24 -33.29 -32.26
N ALA A 148 -48.46 -33.08 -31.72
CA ALA A 148 -48.71 -32.20 -30.58
C ALA A 148 -48.29 -32.81 -29.23
N THR A 149 -47.83 -34.07 -29.19
CA THR A 149 -47.33 -34.69 -27.95
C THR A 149 -46.09 -33.94 -27.44
N PRO A 150 -46.11 -33.43 -26.20
CA PRO A 150 -45.05 -32.54 -25.71
C PRO A 150 -43.76 -33.30 -25.43
N LEU A 151 -42.72 -33.01 -26.22
CA LEU A 151 -41.34 -33.47 -25.96
C LEU A 151 -40.71 -32.74 -24.76
N PRO A 152 -39.69 -33.31 -24.08
CA PRO A 152 -39.08 -32.68 -22.90
C PRO A 152 -38.39 -31.32 -23.15
N TRP A 153 -37.96 -31.09 -24.38
CA TRP A 153 -37.26 -29.87 -24.80
C TRP A 153 -38.06 -29.09 -25.83
N LEU A 154 -38.17 -27.78 -25.64
CA LEU A 154 -38.52 -26.84 -26.70
C LEU A 154 -37.24 -26.45 -27.44
N ILE A 155 -37.17 -26.82 -28.71
CA ILE A 155 -36.01 -26.58 -29.59
C ILE A 155 -36.41 -25.51 -30.60
N GLN A 156 -35.69 -24.40 -30.63
CA GLN A 156 -35.86 -23.35 -31.63
C GLN A 156 -34.55 -23.14 -32.38
N VAL A 157 -34.61 -23.24 -33.70
CA VAL A 157 -33.46 -23.02 -34.59
C VAL A 157 -33.70 -21.78 -35.43
N ARG A 158 -32.80 -20.80 -35.34
CA ARG A 158 -32.84 -19.55 -36.10
C ARG A 158 -31.58 -19.40 -36.95
N TYR A 159 -31.74 -18.82 -38.13
CA TYR A 159 -30.65 -18.63 -39.07
C TYR A 159 -30.50 -17.15 -39.41
N LEU A 160 -29.25 -16.66 -39.39
CA LEU A 160 -28.92 -15.31 -39.78
C LEU A 160 -27.88 -15.36 -40.90
N LEU A 161 -28.20 -14.77 -42.05
CA LEU A 161 -27.28 -14.61 -43.18
C LEU A 161 -26.91 -13.13 -43.31
N ASP A 162 -25.60 -12.84 -43.29
CA ASP A 162 -25.05 -11.48 -43.31
C ASP A 162 -25.66 -10.56 -42.23
N GLY A 163 -26.00 -11.14 -41.07
CA GLY A 163 -26.56 -10.44 -39.92
C GLY A 163 -28.08 -10.22 -39.95
N ALA A 164 -28.79 -10.63 -41.01
CA ALA A 164 -30.25 -10.59 -41.09
C ALA A 164 -30.85 -11.98 -40.88
N GLU A 165 -31.90 -12.08 -40.06
CA GLU A 165 -32.65 -13.33 -39.87
C GLU A 165 -33.38 -13.71 -41.16
N CYS A 166 -33.33 -15.00 -41.53
CA CYS A 166 -33.91 -15.53 -42.75
C CYS A 166 -34.62 -16.86 -42.53
N ASP A 167 -35.60 -17.15 -43.37
CA ASP A 167 -36.33 -18.42 -43.34
C ASP A 167 -35.42 -19.57 -43.81
N PRO A 168 -35.49 -20.76 -43.18
CA PRO A 168 -34.66 -21.90 -43.57
C PRO A 168 -34.83 -22.31 -45.05
N SER A 169 -36.03 -22.14 -45.63
CA SER A 169 -36.29 -22.47 -47.03
C SER A 169 -35.54 -21.58 -48.02
N GLU A 170 -35.15 -20.37 -47.60
CA GLU A 170 -34.42 -19.39 -48.42
C GLU A 170 -32.91 -19.55 -48.34
N LEU A 171 -32.38 -20.43 -47.49
CA LEU A 171 -30.94 -20.60 -47.26
C LEU A 171 -30.25 -21.48 -48.30
N ALA A 172 -30.99 -22.41 -48.91
CA ALA A 172 -30.41 -23.35 -49.84
C ALA A 172 -29.75 -22.63 -51.03
N GLY A 173 -28.47 -22.91 -51.25
CA GLY A 173 -27.68 -22.30 -52.33
C GLY A 173 -27.20 -20.87 -52.08
N ARG A 174 -27.50 -20.28 -50.91
CA ARG A 174 -27.02 -18.93 -50.58
C ARG A 174 -25.56 -18.92 -50.12
N SER A 175 -24.95 -17.75 -50.20
CA SER A 175 -23.54 -17.54 -49.82
C SER A 175 -23.45 -16.25 -48.98
N GLY A 176 -22.58 -16.24 -47.98
CA GLY A 176 -22.45 -15.13 -47.02
C GLY A 176 -21.93 -15.60 -45.66
N ALA A 177 -21.96 -14.71 -44.68
CA ALA A 177 -21.66 -15.06 -43.28
C ALA A 177 -22.92 -15.61 -42.60
N LEU A 178 -22.93 -16.92 -42.30
CA LEU A 178 -24.05 -17.62 -41.68
C LEU A 178 -23.84 -17.79 -40.18
N ILE A 179 -24.89 -17.52 -39.39
CA ILE A 179 -24.99 -17.89 -37.98
C ILE A 179 -26.23 -18.76 -37.78
N ILE A 180 -26.04 -19.94 -37.20
CA ILE A 180 -27.11 -20.83 -36.76
C ILE A 180 -27.22 -20.69 -35.24
N ARG A 181 -28.38 -20.24 -34.75
CA ARG A 181 -28.71 -20.14 -33.32
C ARG A 181 -29.65 -21.25 -32.94
N ILE A 182 -29.30 -22.01 -31.91
CA ILE A 182 -30.11 -23.11 -31.39
C ILE A 182 -30.40 -22.82 -29.92
N ASP A 183 -31.67 -22.59 -29.61
CA ASP A 183 -32.16 -22.32 -28.27
C ASP A 183 -32.90 -23.56 -27.77
N VAL A 184 -32.51 -24.03 -26.57
CA VAL A 184 -33.10 -25.20 -25.91
C VAL A 184 -33.58 -24.79 -24.53
N SER A 185 -34.86 -25.03 -24.26
CA SER A 185 -35.54 -24.68 -22.99
C SER A 185 -36.49 -25.81 -22.54
N PRO A 186 -36.87 -25.88 -21.25
CA PRO A 186 -37.82 -26.88 -20.77
C PRO A 186 -39.19 -26.68 -21.43
N ASN A 187 -39.84 -27.78 -21.78
CA ASN A 187 -41.22 -27.74 -22.24
C ASN A 187 -42.19 -27.83 -21.06
N PRO A 188 -42.89 -26.75 -20.67
CA PRO A 188 -43.79 -26.76 -19.52
C PRO A 188 -45.01 -27.68 -19.72
N ASP A 189 -45.34 -28.03 -20.96
CA ASP A 189 -46.45 -28.93 -21.29
C ASP A 189 -46.06 -30.42 -21.14
N CYS A 190 -44.76 -30.72 -20.99
CA CYS A 190 -44.27 -32.08 -20.73
C CYS A 190 -44.23 -32.32 -19.22
N THR A 191 -45.10 -33.20 -18.70
CA THR A 191 -45.28 -33.41 -17.26
C THR A 191 -44.28 -34.36 -16.60
N GLY A 192 -43.41 -35.01 -17.37
CA GLY A 192 -42.40 -35.95 -16.83
C GLY A 192 -41.05 -35.28 -16.53
N SER A 193 -40.19 -36.00 -15.79
CA SER A 193 -38.88 -35.52 -15.33
C SER A 193 -37.75 -35.65 -16.35
N TRP A 194 -38.04 -36.00 -17.62
CA TRP A 194 -37.00 -36.29 -18.62
C TRP A 194 -36.07 -35.11 -18.89
N PHE A 195 -36.55 -33.85 -18.82
CA PHE A 195 -35.70 -32.67 -18.97
C PHE A 195 -34.59 -32.60 -17.90
N ASP A 196 -34.92 -32.98 -16.66
CA ASP A 196 -34.02 -32.96 -15.50
C ASP A 196 -33.14 -34.21 -15.40
N GLN A 197 -33.47 -35.27 -16.12
CA GLN A 197 -32.76 -36.56 -16.08
C GLN A 197 -31.89 -36.84 -17.32
N TYR A 198 -32.22 -36.23 -18.48
CA TYR A 198 -31.55 -36.54 -19.75
C TYR A 198 -30.66 -35.38 -20.22
N ALA A 199 -29.46 -35.72 -20.65
CA ALA A 199 -28.59 -34.80 -21.36
C ALA A 199 -28.99 -34.74 -22.83
N LEU A 200 -28.98 -33.55 -23.43
CA LEU A 200 -29.27 -33.35 -24.84
C LEU A 200 -27.98 -33.11 -25.62
N GLN A 201 -27.61 -34.06 -26.48
CA GLN A 201 -26.49 -33.92 -27.39
C GLN A 201 -26.95 -33.40 -28.75
N THR A 202 -26.53 -32.19 -29.12
CA THR A 202 -26.82 -31.57 -30.42
C THR A 202 -25.63 -31.73 -31.35
N THR A 203 -25.84 -32.23 -32.56
CA THR A 203 -24.79 -32.33 -33.59
C THR A 203 -25.18 -31.54 -34.84
N VAL A 204 -24.36 -30.55 -35.19
CA VAL A 204 -24.44 -29.79 -36.44
C VAL A 204 -23.33 -30.27 -37.37
N THR A 205 -23.66 -30.60 -38.61
CA THR A 205 -22.66 -31.06 -39.59
C THR A 205 -22.60 -30.09 -40.77
N LEU A 206 -21.40 -29.62 -41.10
CA LEU A 206 -21.14 -28.71 -42.21
C LEU A 206 -20.16 -29.34 -43.20
N ASP A 207 -20.44 -29.23 -44.50
CA ASP A 207 -19.52 -29.67 -45.56
C ASP A 207 -18.39 -28.65 -45.74
N THR A 208 -17.14 -29.09 -45.62
CA THR A 208 -15.96 -28.21 -45.77
C THR A 208 -15.74 -27.72 -47.19
N ALA A 209 -16.40 -28.31 -48.19
CA ALA A 209 -16.38 -27.78 -49.57
C ALA A 209 -17.19 -26.48 -49.69
N ASN A 210 -18.23 -26.32 -48.88
CA ASN A 210 -19.20 -25.22 -48.97
C ASN A 210 -19.22 -24.31 -47.72
N ALA A 211 -18.48 -24.65 -46.66
CA ALA A 211 -18.40 -23.87 -45.43
C ALA A 211 -16.94 -23.75 -44.95
N SER A 212 -16.53 -22.53 -44.63
CA SER A 212 -15.20 -22.18 -44.13
C SER A 212 -15.29 -21.29 -42.88
N ASN A 213 -14.17 -21.06 -42.20
CA ASN A 213 -14.12 -20.22 -40.98
C ASN A 213 -15.13 -20.60 -39.88
N ILE A 214 -15.44 -21.90 -39.73
CA ILE A 214 -16.41 -22.43 -38.76
C ILE A 214 -15.96 -22.13 -37.32
N ARG A 215 -16.84 -21.51 -36.54
CA ARG A 215 -16.66 -21.15 -35.13
C ARG A 215 -17.89 -21.55 -34.34
N ALA A 216 -17.68 -22.19 -33.19
CA ALA A 216 -18.74 -22.63 -32.30
C ALA A 216 -18.22 -22.58 -30.86
N ALA A 217 -18.64 -21.57 -30.10
CA ALA A 217 -18.23 -21.42 -28.71
C ALA A 217 -18.92 -22.48 -27.84
N GLY A 218 -18.16 -23.22 -27.02
CA GLY A 218 -18.71 -24.30 -26.19
C GLY A 218 -19.03 -25.60 -26.93
N GLY A 219 -18.81 -25.66 -28.25
CA GLY A 219 -18.97 -26.87 -29.06
C GLY A 219 -17.65 -27.59 -29.29
N THR A 220 -17.67 -28.92 -29.27
CA THR A 220 -16.54 -29.74 -29.70
C THR A 220 -16.57 -29.89 -31.21
N ILE A 221 -15.56 -29.36 -31.90
CA ILE A 221 -15.46 -29.45 -33.37
C ILE A 221 -14.56 -30.63 -33.74
N ALA A 222 -15.10 -31.58 -34.49
CA ALA A 222 -14.39 -32.74 -35.04
C ALA A 222 -14.43 -32.72 -36.58
N SER A 223 -13.43 -33.32 -37.22
CA SER A 223 -13.39 -33.48 -38.69
C SER A 223 -13.63 -34.95 -39.05
N VAL A 224 -14.61 -35.19 -39.92
CA VAL A 224 -15.00 -36.52 -40.41
C VAL A 224 -14.99 -36.50 -41.94
N GLY A 225 -13.87 -36.94 -42.54
CA GLY A 225 -13.68 -36.89 -44.00
C GLY A 225 -13.74 -35.44 -44.54
N SER A 226 -14.69 -35.17 -45.42
CA SER A 226 -14.97 -33.82 -45.96
C SER A 226 -15.94 -32.99 -45.12
N GLN A 227 -16.36 -33.48 -43.95
CA GLN A 227 -17.34 -32.81 -43.08
C GLN A 227 -16.72 -32.33 -41.76
N ARG A 228 -17.28 -31.25 -41.22
CA ARG A 228 -17.04 -30.74 -39.86
C ARG A 228 -18.27 -31.01 -39.02
N GLN A 229 -18.10 -31.78 -37.94
CA GLN A 229 -19.13 -32.01 -36.95
C GLN A 229 -18.89 -31.12 -35.74
N ILE A 230 -19.93 -30.42 -35.31
CA ILE A 230 -19.93 -29.58 -34.11
C ILE A 230 -20.90 -30.24 -33.13
N ILE A 231 -20.37 -30.71 -32.00
CA ILE A 231 -21.13 -31.43 -30.97
C ILE A 231 -21.25 -30.55 -29.73
N PHE A 232 -22.48 -30.34 -29.27
CA PHE A 232 -22.78 -29.68 -28.01
C PHE A 232 -23.46 -30.69 -27.09
N THR A 233 -23.06 -30.73 -25.82
CA THR A 233 -23.71 -31.56 -24.79
C THR A 233 -24.32 -30.65 -23.74
N LEU A 234 -25.64 -30.62 -23.66
CA LEU A 234 -26.37 -29.93 -22.61
C LEU A 234 -26.62 -30.91 -21.46
N LEU A 235 -26.18 -30.57 -20.25
CA LEU A 235 -26.42 -31.40 -19.06
C LEU A 235 -27.92 -31.39 -18.67
N PRO A 236 -28.40 -32.42 -17.97
CA PRO A 236 -29.79 -32.46 -17.50
C PRO A 236 -30.18 -31.22 -16.68
N GLY A 237 -31.41 -30.74 -16.84
CA GLY A 237 -31.95 -29.58 -16.13
C GLY A 237 -31.41 -28.22 -16.60
N GLN A 238 -30.51 -28.17 -17.58
CA GLN A 238 -29.91 -26.94 -18.06
C GLN A 238 -30.62 -26.41 -19.32
N THR A 239 -30.67 -25.09 -19.45
CA THR A 239 -31.08 -24.39 -20.68
C THR A 239 -29.86 -23.89 -21.42
N SER A 240 -29.93 -23.73 -22.74
CA SER A 240 -28.80 -23.19 -23.50
C SER A 240 -29.21 -22.43 -24.75
N GLN A 241 -28.36 -21.46 -25.11
CA GLN A 241 -28.35 -20.81 -26.40
C GLN A 241 -26.99 -21.07 -27.05
N ILE A 242 -27.01 -21.75 -28.19
CA ILE A 242 -25.84 -22.21 -28.92
C ILE A 242 -25.72 -21.43 -30.22
N GLU A 243 -24.51 -21.00 -30.59
CA GLU A 243 -24.23 -20.36 -31.87
C GLU A 243 -23.17 -21.13 -32.66
N VAL A 244 -23.47 -21.42 -33.93
CA VAL A 244 -22.52 -21.93 -34.93
C VAL A 244 -22.40 -20.89 -36.04
N ALA A 245 -21.22 -20.29 -36.19
CA ALA A 245 -20.93 -19.31 -37.23
C ALA A 245 -20.00 -19.91 -38.30
N ALA A 246 -20.26 -19.63 -39.59
CA ALA A 246 -19.43 -20.06 -40.71
C ALA A 246 -19.58 -19.14 -41.92
N ASP A 247 -18.53 -19.02 -42.73
CA ASP A 247 -18.62 -18.39 -44.06
C ASP A 247 -19.01 -19.47 -45.07
N VAL A 248 -20.18 -19.31 -45.70
CA VAL A 248 -20.78 -20.34 -46.56
C VAL A 248 -20.83 -19.91 -48.02
N THR A 249 -20.71 -20.88 -48.93
CA THR A 249 -20.86 -20.73 -50.38
C THR A 249 -21.74 -21.84 -50.92
N ASN A 250 -22.81 -21.50 -51.65
CA ASN A 250 -23.81 -22.45 -52.15
C ASN A 250 -24.31 -23.40 -51.04
N PHE A 251 -24.80 -22.81 -49.94
CA PHE A 251 -25.02 -23.49 -48.68
C PHE A 251 -26.01 -24.66 -48.79
N THR A 252 -25.59 -25.81 -48.27
CA THR A 252 -26.43 -26.98 -48.00
C THR A 252 -25.97 -27.60 -46.68
N MET A 253 -26.89 -28.25 -45.98
CA MET A 253 -26.62 -28.85 -44.68
C MET A 253 -27.47 -30.11 -44.48
N PRO A 254 -26.89 -31.21 -43.98
CA PRO A 254 -27.66 -32.32 -43.43
C PRO A 254 -28.57 -31.87 -42.27
N ALA A 255 -29.45 -32.76 -41.83
CA ALA A 255 -30.25 -32.55 -40.63
C ALA A 255 -29.36 -32.26 -39.40
N ILE A 256 -29.79 -31.34 -38.53
CA ILE A 256 -29.24 -31.21 -37.18
C ILE A 256 -29.84 -32.34 -36.36
N THR A 257 -29.03 -33.08 -35.61
CA THR A 257 -29.50 -34.17 -34.77
C THR A 257 -29.46 -33.77 -33.30
N PHE A 258 -30.48 -34.16 -32.54
CA PHE A 258 -30.59 -33.98 -31.10
C PHE A 258 -30.84 -35.34 -30.46
N ASN A 259 -29.90 -35.79 -29.64
CA ASN A 259 -29.97 -37.06 -28.95
C ASN A 259 -30.13 -36.82 -27.44
N GLY A 260 -31.30 -37.15 -26.90
CA GLY A 260 -31.55 -37.17 -25.46
C GLY A 260 -31.12 -38.50 -24.88
N ILE A 261 -30.07 -38.51 -24.08
CA ILE A 261 -29.51 -39.72 -23.43
C ILE A 261 -29.41 -39.52 -21.93
N GLN A 262 -29.70 -40.58 -21.16
CA GLN A 262 -29.48 -40.58 -19.72
C GLN A 262 -27.97 -40.55 -19.46
N LEU A 263 -27.50 -39.49 -18.82
CA LEU A 263 -26.07 -39.27 -18.65
C LEU A 263 -25.56 -39.99 -17.40
N GLN A 264 -24.79 -41.05 -17.58
CA GLN A 264 -24.10 -41.74 -16.49
C GLN A 264 -22.66 -41.22 -16.41
N LEU A 265 -22.44 -40.25 -15.54
CA LEU A 265 -21.12 -39.67 -15.30
C LEU A 265 -20.43 -40.42 -14.17
N LYS A 266 -19.40 -41.20 -14.49
CA LYS A 266 -18.45 -41.68 -13.48
C LYS A 266 -17.52 -40.54 -13.08
N LEU A 267 -17.95 -39.74 -12.11
CA LEU A 267 -17.13 -38.70 -11.50
C LEU A 267 -16.33 -39.30 -10.34
N ASP A 268 -15.01 -39.41 -10.51
CA ASP A 268 -14.08 -39.74 -9.42
C ASP A 268 -13.74 -38.45 -8.65
N ILE A 269 -14.73 -37.89 -7.96
CA ILE A 269 -14.53 -36.73 -7.08
C ILE A 269 -14.43 -37.25 -5.66
N ASN A 270 -13.23 -37.26 -5.12
CA ASN A 270 -13.00 -37.58 -3.71
C ASN A 270 -13.46 -36.39 -2.85
N GLY A 271 -14.76 -36.36 -2.48
CA GLY A 271 -15.37 -35.27 -1.71
C GLY A 271 -14.59 -34.91 -0.44
N VAL A 272 -14.00 -35.90 0.23
CA VAL A 272 -13.13 -35.70 1.40
C VAL A 272 -11.92 -34.82 1.08
N ALA A 273 -11.33 -34.93 -0.11
CA ALA A 273 -10.19 -34.13 -0.51
C ALA A 273 -10.57 -32.66 -0.75
N LEU A 274 -11.78 -32.38 -1.23
CA LEU A 274 -12.26 -31.02 -1.47
C LEU A 274 -12.67 -30.33 -0.16
N THR A 275 -13.42 -31.01 0.71
CA THR A 275 -13.78 -30.52 2.05
C THR A 275 -12.52 -30.19 2.87
N ASN A 276 -11.49 -31.05 2.81
CA ASN A 276 -10.22 -30.78 3.47
C ASN A 276 -9.51 -29.53 2.95
N ARG A 277 -9.52 -29.31 1.62
CA ARG A 277 -8.93 -28.10 1.02
C ARG A 277 -9.71 -26.84 1.40
N LEU A 278 -11.03 -26.92 1.49
CA LEU A 278 -11.86 -25.80 1.93
C LEU A 278 -11.62 -25.47 3.40
N ASN A 279 -11.56 -26.48 4.28
CA ASN A 279 -11.19 -26.30 5.68
C ASN A 279 -9.80 -25.66 5.85
N GLN A 280 -8.84 -26.04 5.00
CA GLN A 280 -7.52 -25.40 4.97
C GLN A 280 -7.62 -23.93 4.52
N LEU A 281 -8.46 -23.61 3.53
CA LEU A 281 -8.69 -22.24 3.08
C LEU A 281 -9.36 -21.39 4.18
N THR A 282 -10.37 -21.92 4.86
CA THR A 282 -11.03 -21.27 6.01
C THR A 282 -10.05 -21.03 7.15
N THR A 283 -9.20 -22.00 7.47
CA THR A 283 -8.15 -21.85 8.48
C THR A 283 -7.15 -20.77 8.07
N GLY A 284 -6.70 -20.79 6.80
CA GLY A 284 -5.75 -19.79 6.28
C GLY A 284 -6.31 -18.37 6.27
N THR A 285 -7.59 -18.21 5.94
CA THR A 285 -8.26 -16.89 5.97
C THR A 285 -8.51 -16.41 7.40
N SER A 286 -8.81 -17.31 8.35
CA SER A 286 -8.86 -16.99 9.79
C SER A 286 -7.52 -16.47 10.31
N GLN A 287 -6.42 -17.16 9.97
CA GLN A 287 -5.07 -16.74 10.35
C GLN A 287 -4.69 -15.40 9.73
N LEU A 288 -5.14 -15.12 8.50
CA LEU A 288 -4.95 -13.82 7.86
C LEU A 288 -5.74 -12.71 8.58
N ASP A 289 -6.98 -12.96 8.97
CA ASP A 289 -7.81 -12.03 9.75
C ASP A 289 -7.15 -11.68 11.10
N GLU A 290 -6.74 -12.70 11.85
CA GLU A 290 -6.01 -12.52 13.11
C GLU A 290 -4.68 -11.77 12.92
N GLY A 291 -3.92 -12.15 11.90
CA GLY A 291 -2.62 -11.55 11.60
C GLY A 291 -2.73 -10.07 11.20
N THR A 292 -3.74 -9.72 10.40
CA THR A 292 -3.99 -8.32 10.01
C THR A 292 -4.48 -7.49 11.19
N THR A 293 -5.29 -8.08 12.09
CA THR A 293 -5.72 -7.43 13.34
C THR A 293 -4.53 -7.14 14.26
N ALA A 294 -3.62 -8.11 14.41
CA ALA A 294 -2.39 -7.92 15.19
C ALA A 294 -1.48 -6.84 14.57
N LEU A 295 -1.36 -6.82 13.24
CA LEU A 295 -0.61 -5.77 12.52
C LEU A 295 -1.21 -4.38 12.76
N ALA A 296 -2.53 -4.23 12.64
CA ALA A 296 -3.23 -2.97 12.90
C ALA A 296 -3.03 -2.48 14.34
N ALA A 297 -3.05 -3.39 15.32
CA ALA A 297 -2.76 -3.07 16.72
C ALA A 297 -1.31 -2.57 16.90
N GLY A 298 -0.33 -3.21 16.22
CA GLY A 298 1.06 -2.77 16.22
C GLY A 298 1.26 -1.39 15.61
N ILE A 299 0.58 -1.10 14.50
CA ILE A 299 0.61 0.22 13.84
C ILE A 299 -0.04 1.29 14.74
N ALA A 300 -1.15 0.97 15.42
CA ALA A 300 -1.79 1.88 16.36
C ALA A 300 -0.87 2.21 17.55
N ALA A 301 -0.14 1.22 18.07
CA ALA A 301 0.85 1.45 19.13
C ALA A 301 2.01 2.35 18.65
N LEU A 302 2.51 2.14 17.42
CA LEU A 302 3.51 3.00 16.80
C LEU A 302 2.99 4.44 16.65
N GLN A 303 1.75 4.62 16.19
CA GLN A 303 1.12 5.94 16.06
C GLN A 303 1.03 6.66 17.42
N GLN A 304 0.65 5.94 18.49
CA GLN A 304 0.60 6.50 19.84
C GLN A 304 2.00 6.96 20.30
N GLY A 305 3.02 6.12 20.11
CA GLY A 305 4.40 6.48 20.43
C GLY A 305 4.90 7.70 19.67
N LEU A 306 4.60 7.79 18.37
CA LEU A 306 4.94 8.95 17.54
C LEU A 306 4.17 10.21 17.93
N THR A 307 2.91 10.07 18.37
CA THR A 307 2.13 11.20 18.88
C THR A 307 2.75 11.77 20.15
N MET A 308 3.22 10.91 21.07
CA MET A 308 3.94 11.35 22.26
C MET A 308 5.27 12.03 21.90
N LEU A 309 6.02 11.46 20.94
CA LEU A 309 7.28 12.04 20.48
C LEU A 309 7.09 13.41 19.82
N ASP A 310 6.03 13.57 19.02
CA ASP A 310 5.66 14.84 18.38
C ASP A 310 5.26 15.91 19.42
N GLN A 311 4.52 15.53 20.45
CA GLN A 311 4.19 16.44 21.56
C GLN A 311 5.45 16.89 22.33
N GLN A 312 6.38 15.98 22.60
CA GLN A 312 7.66 16.32 23.25
C GLN A 312 8.58 17.16 22.35
N SER A 313 8.47 16.98 21.03
CA SER A 313 9.20 17.77 20.03
C SER A 313 8.86 19.27 20.10
N GLY A 314 7.64 19.63 20.51
CA GLY A 314 7.26 21.02 20.79
C GLY A 314 8.05 21.65 21.96
N LEU A 315 8.34 20.87 23.00
CA LEU A 315 9.18 21.34 24.12
C LEU A 315 10.63 21.55 23.68
N LEU A 316 11.15 20.67 22.82
CA LEU A 316 12.51 20.75 22.32
C LEU A 316 12.74 21.97 21.43
N THR A 317 11.83 22.22 20.48
CA THR A 317 11.88 23.43 19.61
C THR A 317 11.70 24.71 20.42
N GLY A 318 10.74 24.74 21.36
CA GLY A 318 10.56 25.89 22.25
C GLY A 318 11.80 26.17 23.12
N GLY A 319 12.40 25.12 23.68
CA GLY A 319 13.64 25.24 24.47
C GLY A 319 14.84 25.72 23.65
N SER A 320 15.01 25.21 22.42
CA SER A 320 16.07 25.65 21.51
C SER A 320 15.90 27.12 21.12
N ALA A 321 14.69 27.54 20.79
CA ALA A 321 14.39 28.94 20.46
C ALA A 321 14.68 29.88 21.64
N ALA A 322 14.38 29.45 22.87
CA ALA A 322 14.69 30.21 24.08
C ALA A 322 16.21 30.38 24.28
N ILE A 323 17.00 29.33 24.05
CA ILE A 323 18.47 29.40 24.14
C ILE A 323 19.04 30.32 23.05
N GLN A 324 18.56 30.19 21.81
CA GLN A 324 18.97 31.09 20.71
C GLN A 324 18.67 32.56 21.03
N SER A 325 17.49 32.84 21.60
CA SER A 325 17.11 34.19 22.04
C SER A 325 18.04 34.69 23.14
N ALA A 326 18.34 33.87 24.14
CA ALA A 326 19.26 34.23 25.23
C ALA A 326 20.69 34.52 24.71
N LEU A 327 21.18 33.73 23.75
CA LEU A 327 22.49 33.95 23.13
C LEU A 327 22.54 35.26 22.34
N ASN A 328 21.48 35.59 21.60
CA ASN A 328 21.37 36.87 20.87
C ASN A 328 21.29 38.08 21.83
N GLN A 329 20.59 37.94 22.95
CA GLN A 329 20.55 38.97 24.00
C GLN A 329 21.92 39.17 24.64
N LEU A 330 22.62 38.08 24.94
CA LEU A 330 23.97 38.12 25.52
C LEU A 330 24.96 38.76 24.54
N GLN A 331 24.89 38.40 23.26
CA GLN A 331 25.68 39.03 22.19
C GLN A 331 25.44 40.55 22.13
N SER A 332 24.17 40.97 22.17
CA SER A 332 23.81 42.39 22.13
C SER A 332 24.35 43.16 23.33
N ALA A 333 24.30 42.56 24.52
CA ALA A 333 24.84 43.15 25.75
C ALA A 333 26.37 43.31 25.69
N LEU A 334 27.10 42.35 25.11
CA LEU A 334 28.56 42.41 25.00
C LEU A 334 29.05 43.44 23.98
N ASN A 335 28.31 43.68 22.90
CA ASN A 335 28.67 44.69 21.89
C ASN A 335 28.66 46.14 22.44
N GLY A 336 27.94 46.40 23.54
CA GLY A 336 27.82 47.72 24.15
C GLY A 336 29.03 48.21 24.97
N VAL A 337 30.06 47.39 25.18
CA VAL A 337 31.17 47.69 26.13
C VAL A 337 32.35 48.48 25.50
N SER A 338 32.29 48.73 24.19
CA SER A 338 33.36 49.33 23.37
C SER A 338 33.69 50.80 23.65
N ALA A 339 32.86 51.56 24.37
CA ALA A 339 33.04 53.01 24.60
C ALA A 339 34.15 53.41 25.61
N SER A 340 34.85 52.44 26.21
CA SER A 340 35.73 52.64 27.36
C SER A 340 37.21 52.97 27.02
N ASN A 341 37.68 52.66 25.80
CA ASN A 341 39.09 52.88 25.42
C ASN A 341 39.46 54.35 25.17
N ASP A 342 38.56 55.13 24.56
CA ASP A 342 38.83 56.55 24.28
C ASP A 342 38.94 57.37 25.57
N GLN A 343 38.10 57.06 26.56
CA GLN A 343 38.11 57.71 27.87
C GLN A 343 39.38 57.37 28.67
N LEU A 344 39.86 56.12 28.59
CA LEU A 344 41.13 55.71 29.21
C LEU A 344 42.33 56.39 28.57
N THR A 345 42.33 56.52 27.24
CA THR A 345 43.39 57.23 26.52
C THR A 345 43.41 58.71 26.89
N ALA A 346 42.25 59.35 26.99
CA ALA A 346 42.14 60.74 27.43
C ALA A 346 42.64 60.94 28.88
N LEU A 347 42.32 60.00 29.79
CA LEU A 347 42.78 60.03 31.17
C LEU A 347 44.32 59.93 31.28
N LEU A 348 44.92 58.98 30.55
CA LEU A 348 46.37 58.80 30.50
C LEU A 348 47.08 60.06 29.98
N GLU A 349 46.56 60.66 28.90
CA GLU A 349 47.14 61.87 28.34
C GLU A 349 47.00 63.08 29.28
N ALA A 350 45.84 63.24 29.94
CA ALA A 350 45.66 64.28 30.94
C ALA A 350 46.62 64.12 32.13
N SER A 351 46.83 62.88 32.59
CA SER A 351 47.77 62.57 33.67
C SER A 351 49.21 62.92 33.30
N ARG A 352 49.63 62.54 32.08
CA ARG A 352 50.93 62.89 31.51
C ARG A 352 51.15 64.40 31.42
N GLN A 353 50.12 65.16 31.04
CA GLN A 353 50.19 66.63 30.96
C GLN A 353 50.38 67.28 32.32
N ILE A 354 49.69 66.80 33.36
CA ILE A 354 49.87 67.29 34.74
C ILE A 354 51.29 66.99 35.22
N GLY A 355 51.79 65.77 35.01
CA GLY A 355 53.17 65.41 35.35
C GLY A 355 54.20 66.32 34.66
N GLY A 356 53.99 66.63 33.37
CA GLY A 356 54.81 67.59 32.64
C GLY A 356 54.76 69.02 33.21
N GLY A 357 53.56 69.49 33.58
CA GLY A 357 53.39 70.81 34.21
C GLY A 357 54.06 70.91 35.58
N LEU A 358 54.03 69.85 36.39
CA LEU A 358 54.71 69.79 37.68
C LEU A 358 56.24 69.79 37.53
N ALA A 359 56.78 69.12 36.50
CA ALA A 359 58.20 69.18 36.18
C ALA A 359 58.64 70.61 35.80
N GLN A 360 57.87 71.30 34.96
CA GLN A 360 58.12 72.69 34.59
C GLN A 360 58.08 73.64 35.80
N LEU A 361 57.15 73.42 36.72
CA LEU A 361 57.07 74.20 37.96
C LEU A 361 58.31 74.01 38.83
N ASP A 362 58.75 72.76 39.03
CA ASP A 362 59.95 72.45 39.81
C ASP A 362 61.21 73.07 39.19
N ASP A 363 61.37 72.96 37.87
CA ASP A 363 62.46 73.58 37.12
C ASP A 363 62.45 75.12 37.27
N GLY A 364 61.27 75.74 37.20
CA GLY A 364 61.11 77.18 37.40
C GLY A 364 61.49 77.64 38.82
N VAL A 365 61.12 76.87 39.84
CA VAL A 365 61.51 77.17 41.24
C VAL A 365 63.01 76.95 41.45
N ALA A 366 63.60 75.93 40.83
CA ALA A 366 65.05 75.72 40.86
C ALA A 366 65.82 76.88 40.21
N GLN A 367 65.32 77.42 39.09
CA GLN A 367 65.88 78.62 38.48
C GLN A 367 65.74 79.86 39.39
N LEU A 368 64.58 80.01 40.04
CA LEU A 368 64.36 81.11 40.98
C LEU A 368 65.35 81.09 42.15
N GLU A 369 65.63 79.91 42.73
CA GLU A 369 66.64 79.77 43.79
C GLU A 369 68.04 80.20 43.34
N GLN A 370 68.44 79.79 42.12
CA GLN A 370 69.75 80.12 41.58
C GLN A 370 69.91 81.63 41.35
N GLN A 371 68.83 82.33 41.03
CA GLN A 371 68.84 83.76 40.70
C GLN A 371 68.55 84.69 41.88
N VAL A 372 67.79 84.24 42.88
CA VAL A 372 67.34 85.07 44.02
C VAL A 372 68.04 84.62 45.29
N ASN A 373 69.30 85.04 45.42
CA ASN A 373 70.10 84.85 46.63
C ASN A 373 71.09 86.02 46.80
N TYR A 374 71.65 86.16 48.01
CA TYR A 374 72.54 87.27 48.33
C TYR A 374 73.80 87.28 47.46
N GLU A 375 74.34 86.11 47.10
CA GLU A 375 75.51 86.01 46.21
C GLU A 375 75.22 86.51 44.80
N ALA A 376 74.08 86.13 44.21
CA ALA A 376 73.65 86.63 42.91
C ALA A 376 73.42 88.16 42.94
N PHE A 377 72.81 88.67 43.99
CA PHE A 377 72.63 90.12 44.19
C PHE A 377 73.96 90.87 44.29
N LYS A 378 74.90 90.34 45.09
CA LYS A 378 76.25 90.88 45.25
C LYS A 378 77.01 90.85 43.92
N GLN A 379 76.90 89.78 43.14
CA GLN A 379 77.49 89.69 41.80
C GLN A 379 76.92 90.74 40.84
N ILE A 380 75.60 90.96 40.85
CA ILE A 380 74.95 91.98 40.02
C ILE A 380 75.45 93.38 40.41
N LEU A 381 75.54 93.69 41.70
CA LEU A 381 76.03 95.00 42.14
C LEU A 381 77.51 95.21 41.79
N ALA A 382 78.34 94.18 41.95
CA ALA A 382 79.75 94.23 41.55
C ALA A 382 79.89 94.50 40.04
N GLN A 383 79.06 93.86 39.20
CA GLN A 383 79.01 94.15 37.75
C GLN A 383 78.61 95.59 37.44
N ASN A 384 77.80 96.22 38.29
CA ASN A 384 77.41 97.63 38.19
C ASN A 384 78.39 98.58 38.89
N GLY A 385 79.58 98.11 39.28
CA GLY A 385 80.65 98.92 39.85
C GLY A 385 80.57 99.13 41.37
N LEU A 386 79.68 98.41 42.07
CA LEU A 386 79.54 98.48 43.53
C LEU A 386 79.82 97.13 44.17
N ASP A 387 81.06 96.92 44.61
CA ASP A 387 81.46 95.72 45.36
C ASP A 387 81.15 95.90 46.85
N LEU A 388 80.20 95.09 47.37
CA LEU A 388 79.71 95.23 48.75
C LEU A 388 80.75 94.86 49.81
N ASP A 389 81.66 93.92 49.54
CA ASP A 389 82.71 93.55 50.49
C ASP A 389 83.74 94.67 50.60
N THR A 390 84.12 95.22 49.45
CA THR A 390 85.04 96.36 49.34
C THR A 390 84.43 97.60 49.99
N LEU A 391 83.13 97.85 49.77
CA LEU A 391 82.40 98.94 50.41
C LEU A 391 82.36 98.79 51.93
N ALA A 392 82.04 97.58 52.44
CA ALA A 392 81.99 97.31 53.87
C ALA A 392 83.37 97.49 54.54
N ALA A 393 84.43 96.97 53.89
CA ALA A 393 85.81 97.13 54.36
C ALA A 393 86.24 98.61 54.34
N GLY A 394 85.92 99.34 53.28
CA GLY A 394 86.19 100.77 53.15
C GLY A 394 85.46 101.62 54.21
N ASN A 395 84.19 101.33 54.47
CA ASN A 395 83.41 101.97 55.53
C ASN A 395 84.04 101.72 56.90
N ALA A 396 84.46 100.48 57.19
CA ALA A 396 85.10 100.14 58.46
C ALA A 396 86.42 100.91 58.68
N GLN A 397 87.25 101.01 57.63
CA GLN A 397 88.48 101.82 57.65
C GLN A 397 88.18 103.30 57.88
N ALA A 398 87.23 103.87 57.13
CA ALA A 398 86.85 105.28 57.24
C ALA A 398 86.28 105.61 58.64
N ILE A 399 85.46 104.73 59.22
CA ILE A 399 84.96 104.86 60.60
C ILE A 399 86.13 104.91 61.59
N ALA A 400 87.10 103.99 61.48
CA ALA A 400 88.24 103.95 62.38
C ALA A 400 89.08 105.24 62.31
N MET A 401 89.31 105.77 61.11
CA MET A 401 90.01 107.05 60.91
C MET A 401 89.22 108.22 61.51
N LEU A 402 87.92 108.30 61.26
CA LEU A 402 87.05 109.37 61.75
C LEU A 402 86.92 109.35 63.28
N GLN A 403 86.83 108.18 63.91
CA GLN A 403 86.81 108.04 65.37
C GLN A 403 88.10 108.56 66.02
N GLY A 404 89.25 108.34 65.41
CA GLY A 404 90.53 108.89 65.87
C GLY A 404 90.60 110.43 65.89
N LEU A 405 89.78 111.11 65.08
CA LEU A 405 89.73 112.59 64.99
C LEU A 405 88.78 113.24 66.02
N THR A 406 87.90 112.47 66.66
CA THR A 406 86.89 112.99 67.62
C THR A 406 87.47 113.49 68.95
N GLY A 407 88.75 113.22 69.24
CA GLY A 407 89.45 113.68 70.44
C GLY A 407 90.08 115.08 70.34
N LEU A 408 89.91 115.79 69.22
CA LEU A 408 90.47 117.12 68.99
C LEU A 408 89.49 118.23 69.41
N PRO A 409 89.92 119.34 70.06
CA PRO A 409 89.06 120.35 70.71
C PRO A 409 88.35 121.32 69.74
N PHE A 410 88.24 120.99 68.45
CA PHE A 410 87.61 121.83 67.43
C PHE A 410 86.13 121.41 67.28
N GLY A 411 85.19 122.37 67.25
CA GLY A 411 83.72 122.14 67.31
C GLY A 411 83.05 121.42 66.13
N VAL A 412 83.70 120.42 65.51
CA VAL A 412 83.21 119.61 64.38
C VAL A 412 82.88 118.15 64.78
N GLY A 413 82.99 117.81 66.06
CA GLY A 413 82.75 116.45 66.57
C GLY A 413 81.36 115.89 66.25
N ASP A 414 80.32 116.74 66.25
CA ASP A 414 78.96 116.33 65.90
C ASP A 414 78.81 115.93 64.42
N GLN A 415 79.49 116.63 63.50
CA GLN A 415 79.49 116.32 62.06
C GLN A 415 80.21 115.01 61.78
N ILE A 416 81.35 114.77 62.44
CA ILE A 416 82.09 113.50 62.35
C ILE A 416 81.24 112.34 62.86
N ARG A 417 80.50 112.53 63.97
CA ARG A 417 79.58 111.53 64.52
C ARG A 417 78.46 111.19 63.55
N GLN A 418 77.89 112.18 62.85
CA GLN A 418 76.87 111.96 61.82
C GLN A 418 77.41 111.16 60.61
N ILE A 419 78.64 111.44 60.15
CA ILE A 419 79.25 110.69 59.04
C ILE A 419 79.54 109.23 59.47
N VAL A 420 80.08 109.02 60.67
CA VAL A 420 80.27 107.67 61.23
C VAL A 420 78.94 106.92 61.30
N LEU A 421 77.86 107.56 61.77
CA LEU A 421 76.52 106.97 61.79
C LEU A 421 76.01 106.64 60.39
N LEU A 422 76.28 107.47 59.38
CA LEU A 422 75.89 107.21 57.99
C LEU A 422 76.65 106.01 57.41
N LEU A 423 77.96 105.91 57.62
CA LEU A 423 78.77 104.77 57.18
C LEU A 423 78.37 103.48 57.90
N GLN A 424 78.08 103.55 59.20
CA GLN A 424 77.51 102.45 59.96
C GLN A 424 76.13 102.05 59.42
N GLY A 425 75.28 103.03 59.10
CA GLY A 425 73.98 102.84 58.47
C GLY A 425 74.08 102.15 57.11
N ASN A 426 75.06 102.51 56.27
CA ASN A 426 75.31 101.87 54.98
C ASN A 426 75.71 100.39 55.14
N THR A 427 76.62 100.08 56.06
CA THR A 427 77.02 98.71 56.34
C THR A 427 75.87 97.91 56.96
N ALA A 428 75.08 98.52 57.85
CA ALA A 428 73.88 97.91 58.43
C ALA A 428 72.79 97.64 57.38
N LEU A 429 72.63 98.53 56.38
CA LEU A 429 71.70 98.33 55.27
C LEU A 429 72.10 97.13 54.40
N ALA A 430 73.39 96.97 54.10
CA ALA A 430 73.89 95.79 53.38
C ALA A 430 73.64 94.49 54.17
N GLY A 431 73.90 94.48 55.48
CA GLY A 431 73.59 93.35 56.35
C GLY A 431 72.09 93.05 56.46
N ALA A 432 71.24 94.08 56.49
CA ALA A 432 69.79 93.92 56.46
C ALA A 432 69.30 93.34 55.13
N MET A 433 69.92 93.74 54.01
CA MET A 433 69.64 93.19 52.69
C MET A 433 70.08 91.73 52.57
N GLN A 434 71.23 91.37 53.16
CA GLN A 434 71.66 89.98 53.26
C GLN A 434 70.63 89.14 54.02
N LEU A 435 70.24 89.58 55.23
CA LEU A 435 69.23 88.89 56.02
C LEU A 435 67.90 88.73 55.26
N TYR A 436 67.46 89.77 54.55
CA TYR A 436 66.26 89.73 53.73
C TYR A 436 66.37 88.70 52.60
N LEU A 437 67.44 88.74 51.80
CA LEU A 437 67.65 87.83 50.68
C LEU A 437 67.91 86.39 51.14
N ASP A 438 68.56 86.18 52.28
CA ASP A 438 68.74 84.85 52.89
C ASP A 438 67.39 84.29 53.35
N THR A 439 66.51 85.13 53.91
CA THR A 439 65.14 84.74 54.28
C THR A 439 64.32 84.38 53.05
N VAL A 440 64.39 85.18 51.99
CA VAL A 440 63.72 84.90 50.71
C VAL A 440 64.25 83.62 50.08
N SER A 441 65.57 83.44 50.03
CA SER A 441 66.23 82.22 49.53
C SER A 441 65.78 80.98 50.31
N THR A 442 65.72 81.08 51.65
CA THR A 442 65.18 80.00 52.51
C THR A 442 63.71 79.69 52.20
N GLY A 443 62.90 80.72 51.94
CA GLY A 443 61.51 80.58 51.50
C GLY A 443 61.39 79.88 50.14
N ILE A 444 62.26 80.21 49.18
CA ILE A 444 62.32 79.55 47.87
C ILE A 444 62.78 78.09 48.02
N GLY A 445 63.74 77.81 48.89
CA GLY A 445 64.17 76.44 49.21
C GLY A 445 63.03 75.60 49.79
N THR A 446 62.20 76.19 50.66
CA THR A 446 60.99 75.54 51.20
C THR A 446 59.95 75.32 50.09
N LEU A 447 59.76 76.30 49.20
CA LEU A 447 58.89 76.16 48.04
C LEU A 447 59.36 75.02 47.14
N ARG A 448 60.67 74.89 46.87
CA ARG A 448 61.20 73.78 46.06
C ARG A 448 60.97 72.43 46.72
N GLN A 449 61.18 72.32 48.04
CA GLN A 449 60.86 71.08 48.75
C GLN A 449 59.39 70.72 48.61
N GLY A 450 58.50 71.72 48.69
CA GLY A 450 57.07 71.56 48.44
C GLY A 450 56.75 71.10 46.99
N THR A 451 57.34 71.74 45.98
CA THR A 451 57.12 71.35 44.57
C THR A 451 57.66 69.96 44.25
N SER A 452 58.84 69.59 44.79
CA SER A 452 59.38 68.25 44.63
C SER A 452 58.50 67.20 45.30
N ALA A 453 58.01 67.46 46.51
CA ALA A 453 57.10 66.54 47.21
C ALA A 453 55.78 66.36 46.44
N VAL A 454 55.21 67.44 45.87
CA VAL A 454 54.02 67.34 45.02
C VAL A 454 54.30 66.55 43.75
N ARG A 455 55.45 66.79 43.09
CA ARG A 455 55.85 66.03 41.90
C ARG A 455 56.01 64.55 42.21
N GLU A 456 56.69 64.19 43.30
CA GLU A 456 56.88 62.79 43.72
C GLU A 456 55.53 62.13 44.06
N GLY A 457 54.67 62.82 44.81
CA GLY A 457 53.33 62.32 45.12
C GLY A 457 52.48 62.14 43.87
N TYR A 458 52.59 63.05 42.90
CA TYR A 458 51.87 62.93 41.63
C TYR A 458 52.44 61.82 40.74
N ALA A 459 53.76 61.59 40.73
CA ALA A 459 54.35 60.47 40.01
C ALA A 459 53.80 59.12 40.51
N ALA A 460 53.67 58.94 41.83
CA ALA A 460 53.04 57.76 42.39
C ALA A 460 51.54 57.64 42.01
N PHE A 461 50.84 58.76 41.87
CA PHE A 461 49.45 58.77 41.41
C PHE A 461 49.33 58.44 39.91
N ASP A 462 50.22 58.97 39.08
CA ASP A 462 50.31 58.65 37.65
C ASP A 462 50.63 57.16 37.43
N ASP A 463 51.58 56.59 38.18
CA ASP A 463 51.86 55.16 38.19
C ASP A 463 50.59 54.34 38.51
N GLY A 464 49.77 54.82 39.47
CA GLY A 464 48.47 54.24 39.79
C GLY A 464 47.46 54.31 38.64
N ILE A 465 47.39 55.45 37.93
CA ILE A 465 46.54 55.62 36.74
C ILE A 465 46.98 54.67 35.63
N GLN A 466 48.29 54.58 35.37
CA GLN A 466 48.85 53.68 34.35
C GLN A 466 48.56 52.21 34.68
N ALA A 467 48.74 51.80 35.94
CA ALA A 467 48.43 50.46 36.39
C ALA A 467 46.94 50.12 36.21
N MET A 468 46.04 51.03 36.59
CA MET A 468 44.60 50.88 36.39
C MET A 468 44.24 50.77 34.90
N ALA A 469 44.80 51.65 34.05
CA ALA A 469 44.55 51.63 32.62
C ALA A 469 45.02 50.32 31.97
N SER A 470 46.17 49.79 32.40
CA SER A 470 46.67 48.48 31.94
C SER A 470 45.71 47.34 32.29
N VAL A 471 45.21 47.29 33.53
CA VAL A 471 44.22 46.28 33.96
C VAL A 471 42.93 46.39 33.17
N LEU A 472 42.39 47.60 33.00
CA LEU A 472 41.16 47.82 32.25
C LEU A 472 41.31 47.45 30.77
N ASN A 473 42.43 47.80 30.15
CA ASN A 473 42.73 47.39 28.77
C ASN A 473 42.81 45.86 28.63
N GLY A 474 43.38 45.16 29.62
CA GLY A 474 43.37 43.69 29.67
C GLY A 474 41.95 43.12 29.81
N MET A 475 41.10 43.71 30.65
CA MET A 475 39.69 43.32 30.79
C MET A 475 38.91 43.53 29.49
N LEU A 476 39.14 44.64 28.79
CA LEU A 476 38.47 44.94 27.52
C LEU A 476 38.86 43.96 26.41
N GLN A 477 40.14 43.56 26.35
CA GLN A 477 40.58 42.49 25.44
C GLN A 477 39.90 41.15 25.76
N ASN A 478 39.80 40.78 27.04
CA ASN A 478 39.10 39.56 27.44
C ASN A 478 37.60 39.61 27.12
N LEU A 479 36.97 40.78 27.26
CA LEU A 479 35.58 41.00 26.89
C LEU A 479 35.36 40.91 25.37
N ALA A 480 36.31 41.40 24.57
CA ALA A 480 36.28 41.22 23.12
C ALA A 480 36.35 39.74 22.73
N LEU A 481 37.28 38.98 23.34
CA LEU A 481 37.37 37.52 23.15
C LEU A 481 36.07 36.81 23.57
N LEU A 482 35.47 37.21 24.69
CA LEU A 482 34.18 36.68 25.11
C LEU A 482 33.06 37.01 24.12
N SER A 483 33.03 38.24 23.60
CA SER A 483 32.06 38.68 22.59
C SER A 483 32.16 37.85 21.31
N ASP A 484 33.38 37.62 20.83
CA ASP A 484 33.64 36.79 19.64
C ASP A 484 33.23 35.33 19.88
N ALA A 485 33.54 34.78 21.06
CA ALA A 485 33.16 33.43 21.45
C ALA A 485 31.64 33.27 21.53
N VAL A 486 30.93 34.25 22.12
CA VAL A 486 29.47 34.28 22.20
C VAL A 486 28.85 34.43 20.83
N THR A 487 29.39 35.29 19.98
CA THR A 487 28.94 35.45 18.58
C THR A 487 29.08 34.14 17.80
N THR A 488 30.20 33.45 17.98
CA THR A 488 30.43 32.13 17.39
C THR A 488 29.42 31.12 17.92
N LEU A 489 29.21 31.08 19.24
CA LEU A 489 28.25 30.18 19.87
C LEU A 489 26.83 30.43 19.40
N ALA A 490 26.37 31.69 19.34
CA ALA A 490 25.06 32.09 18.84
C ALA A 490 24.85 31.66 17.37
N THR A 491 25.90 31.77 16.55
CA THR A 491 25.86 31.35 15.14
C THR A 491 25.75 29.83 15.03
N GLN A 492 26.58 29.08 15.75
CA GLN A 492 26.55 27.61 15.73
C GLN A 492 25.24 27.08 16.33
N TYR A 493 24.74 27.73 17.38
CA TYR A 493 23.47 27.36 18.00
C TYR A 493 22.28 27.66 17.08
N GLY A 494 22.35 28.71 16.24
CA GLY A 494 21.32 28.96 15.23
C GLY A 494 21.23 27.83 14.19
N ALA A 495 22.37 27.25 13.80
CA ALA A 495 22.39 26.07 12.95
C ALA A 495 21.83 24.83 13.67
N PHE A 496 22.16 24.64 14.95
CA PHE A 496 21.59 23.58 15.78
C PHE A 496 20.07 23.71 15.92
N ASP A 497 19.58 24.91 16.22
CA ASP A 497 18.15 25.22 16.33
C ASP A 497 17.39 24.92 15.03
N THR A 498 17.99 25.30 13.90
CA THR A 498 17.45 24.94 12.57
C THR A 498 17.37 23.42 12.39
N GLY A 499 18.41 22.69 12.81
CA GLY A 499 18.45 21.22 12.76
C GLY A 499 17.40 20.56 13.66
N VAL A 500 17.20 21.10 14.87
CA VAL A 500 16.14 20.65 15.79
C VAL A 500 14.77 20.84 15.15
N ASN A 501 14.48 22.01 14.59
CA ASN A 501 13.21 22.28 13.90
C ASN A 501 12.98 21.34 12.71
N ALA A 502 14.03 21.06 11.92
CA ALA A 502 13.94 20.13 10.79
C ALA A 502 13.68 18.69 11.26
N TYR A 503 14.36 18.24 12.32
CA TYR A 503 14.14 16.94 12.94
C TYR A 503 12.69 16.78 13.41
N THR A 504 12.17 17.77 14.15
CA THR A 504 10.81 17.70 14.69
C THR A 504 9.74 17.75 13.59
N GLN A 505 9.97 18.52 12.52
CA GLN A 505 9.10 18.47 11.33
C GLN A 505 9.13 17.07 10.68
N GLY A 506 10.29 16.42 10.62
CA GLY A 506 10.42 15.05 10.14
C GLY A 506 9.60 14.06 11.00
N VAL A 507 9.62 14.22 12.33
CA VAL A 507 8.77 13.43 13.23
C VAL A 507 7.28 13.63 12.93
N SER A 508 6.83 14.88 12.75
CA SER A 508 5.43 15.17 12.40
C SER A 508 5.03 14.55 11.05
N GLN A 509 5.94 14.55 10.07
CA GLN A 509 5.70 13.89 8.77
C GLN A 509 5.59 12.37 8.90
N ILE A 510 6.45 11.73 9.71
CA ILE A 510 6.36 10.29 9.99
C ILE A 510 5.06 9.96 10.73
N LEU A 511 4.63 10.80 11.67
CA LEU A 511 3.34 10.65 12.35
C LEU A 511 2.18 10.72 11.36
N ALA A 512 2.17 11.69 10.46
CA ALA A 512 1.15 11.81 9.41
C ALA A 512 1.13 10.58 8.48
N GLY A 513 2.30 10.09 8.07
CA GLY A 513 2.40 8.85 7.29
C GLY A 513 1.91 7.62 8.06
N THR A 514 2.16 7.56 9.37
CA THR A 514 1.69 6.46 10.22
C THR A 514 0.17 6.53 10.39
N GLN A 515 -0.43 7.72 10.48
CA GLN A 515 -1.90 7.87 10.49
C GLN A 515 -2.54 7.34 9.20
N GLN A 516 -1.92 7.58 8.05
CA GLN A 516 -2.35 6.99 6.77
C GLN A 516 -2.20 5.46 6.79
N LEU A 517 -1.09 4.95 7.33
CA LEU A 517 -0.87 3.51 7.49
C LEU A 517 -1.91 2.87 8.42
N THR A 518 -2.29 3.53 9.52
CA THR A 518 -3.35 3.06 10.42
C THR A 518 -4.67 2.94 9.65
N ALA A 519 -5.06 3.97 8.88
CA ALA A 519 -6.27 3.93 8.07
C ALA A 519 -6.24 2.80 7.02
N ALA A 520 -5.12 2.63 6.33
CA ALA A 520 -4.92 1.54 5.37
C ALA A 520 -4.98 0.15 6.03
N SER A 521 -4.37 -0.01 7.21
CA SER A 521 -4.42 -1.26 7.98
C SER A 521 -5.84 -1.59 8.44
N GLY A 522 -6.66 -0.59 8.77
CA GLY A 522 -8.07 -0.79 9.07
C GLY A 522 -8.88 -1.33 7.89
N MET A 523 -8.60 -0.85 6.66
CA MET A 523 -9.20 -1.40 5.45
C MET A 523 -8.74 -2.85 5.18
N LEU A 524 -7.46 -3.14 5.42
CA LEU A 524 -6.91 -4.49 5.26
C LEU A 524 -7.56 -5.48 6.24
N VAL A 525 -7.71 -5.09 7.51
CA VAL A 525 -8.44 -5.88 8.53
C VAL A 525 -9.87 -6.12 8.08
N ALA A 526 -10.59 -5.08 7.65
CA ALA A 526 -11.97 -5.23 7.19
C ALA A 526 -12.09 -6.20 5.99
N GLY A 527 -11.17 -6.11 5.03
CA GLY A 527 -11.14 -7.02 3.88
C GLY A 527 -10.77 -8.46 4.23
N ALA A 528 -9.82 -8.67 5.14
CA ALA A 528 -9.44 -9.99 5.63
C ALA A 528 -10.59 -10.64 6.41
N HIS A 529 -11.26 -9.86 7.26
CA HIS A 529 -12.43 -10.31 8.01
C HIS A 529 -13.60 -10.68 7.10
N GLN A 530 -13.86 -9.88 6.07
CA GLN A 530 -14.88 -10.19 5.07
C GLN A 530 -14.52 -11.49 4.33
N LEU A 531 -13.27 -11.65 3.86
CA LEU A 531 -12.85 -12.86 3.16
C LEU A 531 -13.00 -14.11 4.05
N TYR A 532 -12.61 -14.02 5.33
CA TYR A 532 -12.82 -15.10 6.29
C TYR A 532 -14.31 -15.42 6.50
N THR A 533 -15.16 -14.40 6.63
CA THR A 533 -16.61 -14.57 6.82
C THR A 533 -17.25 -15.25 5.60
N GLU A 534 -16.96 -14.77 4.39
CA GLU A 534 -17.45 -15.39 3.15
C GLU A 534 -16.94 -16.83 3.00
N THR A 535 -15.65 -17.06 3.28
CA THR A 535 -15.05 -18.40 3.17
C THR A 535 -15.62 -19.39 4.17
N SER A 536 -15.84 -18.97 5.40
CA SER A 536 -16.45 -19.81 6.44
C SER A 536 -17.94 -20.09 6.18
N SER A 537 -18.62 -19.24 5.41
CA SER A 537 -20.02 -19.43 5.02
C SER A 537 -20.23 -20.36 3.82
N MET A 538 -19.17 -20.72 3.09
CA MET A 538 -19.27 -21.66 1.96
C MET A 538 -19.58 -23.08 2.45
N GLN A 539 -20.85 -23.47 2.40
CA GLN A 539 -21.33 -24.82 2.71
C GLN A 539 -21.28 -25.72 1.47
N LEU A 540 -20.08 -26.20 1.10
CA LEU A 540 -19.92 -27.06 -0.09
C LEU A 540 -20.44 -28.49 0.11
N ASP A 541 -20.51 -28.98 1.35
CA ASP A 541 -20.74 -30.40 1.62
C ASP A 541 -22.17 -30.86 1.26
N GLU A 542 -23.18 -30.00 1.43
CA GLU A 542 -24.58 -30.34 1.13
C GLU A 542 -24.92 -30.18 -0.36
N GLU A 543 -24.55 -29.07 -0.99
CA GLU A 543 -24.86 -28.79 -2.41
C GLU A 543 -24.09 -29.69 -3.37
N LEU A 544 -22.82 -29.98 -3.09
CA LEU A 544 -22.02 -30.86 -3.93
C LEU A 544 -22.41 -32.33 -3.74
N GLY A 545 -22.78 -32.71 -2.52
CA GLY A 545 -23.30 -34.04 -2.21
C GLY A 545 -24.58 -34.35 -3.00
N SER A 546 -25.56 -33.44 -2.97
CA SER A 546 -26.83 -33.65 -3.68
C SER A 546 -26.65 -33.73 -5.21
N LEU A 547 -25.76 -32.90 -5.76
CA LEU A 547 -25.52 -32.86 -7.21
C LEU A 547 -24.76 -34.12 -7.68
N LEU A 548 -23.84 -34.63 -6.87
CA LEU A 548 -23.12 -35.89 -7.16
C LEU A 548 -24.04 -37.11 -7.05
N ASP A 549 -24.91 -37.16 -6.03
CA ASP A 549 -25.89 -38.24 -5.86
C ASP A 549 -26.85 -38.31 -7.06
N THR A 550 -27.33 -37.16 -7.53
CA THR A 550 -28.25 -37.06 -8.67
C THR A 550 -27.61 -37.59 -9.98
N LEU A 551 -26.31 -37.35 -10.19
CA LEU A 551 -25.61 -37.78 -11.40
C LEU A 551 -25.07 -39.22 -11.35
N SER A 552 -25.04 -39.84 -10.16
CA SER A 552 -24.43 -41.15 -9.92
C SER A 552 -25.43 -42.28 -9.69
N ALA A 553 -26.70 -41.97 -9.41
CA ALA A 553 -27.74 -42.97 -9.16
C ALA A 553 -28.27 -43.56 -10.49
N PRO A 554 -28.23 -44.90 -10.69
CA PRO A 554 -28.89 -45.52 -11.83
C PRO A 554 -30.41 -45.55 -11.57
N GLU A 555 -31.12 -44.54 -12.05
CA GLU A 555 -32.59 -44.62 -12.12
C GLU A 555 -33.01 -45.44 -13.33
N THR A 556 -33.92 -46.40 -13.14
CA THR A 556 -34.60 -47.07 -14.24
C THR A 556 -35.44 -46.02 -14.99
N PRO A 557 -35.26 -45.86 -16.31
CA PRO A 557 -35.94 -44.82 -17.05
C PRO A 557 -37.46 -45.03 -17.02
N ALA A 558 -38.23 -43.96 -16.84
CA ALA A 558 -39.68 -43.99 -17.01
C ALA A 558 -40.03 -43.99 -18.50
N SER A 559 -41.03 -44.77 -18.91
CA SER A 559 -41.49 -44.78 -20.31
C SER A 559 -42.08 -43.44 -20.71
N PHE A 560 -41.70 -42.93 -21.87
CA PHE A 560 -42.28 -41.71 -22.43
C PHE A 560 -43.71 -41.92 -22.94
N THR A 561 -44.05 -43.14 -23.38
CA THR A 561 -45.36 -43.41 -24.01
C THR A 561 -46.49 -43.67 -23.02
N SER A 562 -46.19 -44.21 -21.83
CA SER A 562 -47.17 -44.45 -20.76
C SER A 562 -46.51 -44.86 -19.44
N ASP A 563 -46.97 -44.28 -18.32
CA ASP A 563 -46.55 -44.67 -16.96
C ASP A 563 -46.90 -46.12 -16.60
N GLN A 564 -47.77 -46.78 -17.37
CA GLN A 564 -48.11 -48.20 -17.18
C GLN A 564 -46.98 -49.14 -17.61
N ASN A 565 -46.02 -48.67 -18.41
CA ASN A 565 -44.87 -49.44 -18.84
C ASN A 565 -43.77 -49.38 -17.77
N THR A 566 -43.81 -50.31 -16.82
CA THR A 566 -42.89 -50.34 -15.67
C THR A 566 -41.56 -51.08 -15.93
N GLY A 567 -41.43 -51.76 -17.08
CA GLY A 567 -40.28 -52.60 -17.45
C GLY A 567 -39.30 -51.94 -18.42
N VAL A 568 -39.14 -50.61 -18.42
CA VAL A 568 -38.25 -49.93 -19.38
C VAL A 568 -36.80 -50.02 -18.95
N SER A 569 -35.98 -50.67 -19.77
CA SER A 569 -34.54 -50.83 -19.55
C SER A 569 -33.73 -49.67 -20.14
N ALA A 570 -34.21 -49.06 -21.22
CA ALA A 570 -33.59 -47.89 -21.84
C ALA A 570 -34.66 -47.02 -22.52
N LEU A 571 -34.51 -45.70 -22.38
CA LEU A 571 -35.24 -44.71 -23.15
C LEU A 571 -34.22 -43.78 -23.83
N GLN A 572 -34.44 -43.46 -25.10
CA GLN A 572 -33.66 -42.49 -25.85
C GLN A 572 -34.57 -41.56 -26.65
N PHE A 573 -34.22 -40.29 -26.74
CA PHE A 573 -34.83 -39.36 -27.69
C PHE A 573 -33.87 -39.16 -28.87
N ALA A 574 -34.35 -39.35 -30.09
CA ALA A 574 -33.59 -39.19 -31.32
C ALA A 574 -34.38 -38.25 -32.25
N LEU A 575 -34.10 -36.95 -32.13
CA LEU A 575 -34.77 -35.91 -32.92
C LEU A 575 -33.84 -35.44 -34.03
N GLN A 576 -34.40 -35.07 -35.17
CA GLN A 576 -33.63 -34.48 -36.26
C GLN A 576 -34.45 -33.44 -37.02
N THR A 577 -33.80 -32.37 -37.46
CA THR A 577 -34.45 -31.36 -38.31
C THR A 577 -34.55 -31.83 -39.76
N ALA A 578 -35.35 -31.13 -40.56
CA ALA A 578 -35.24 -31.20 -42.01
C ALA A 578 -33.83 -30.73 -42.46
N PRO A 579 -33.23 -31.37 -43.48
CA PRO A 579 -31.99 -30.87 -44.07
C PRO A 579 -32.24 -29.59 -44.87
N ILE A 580 -31.21 -28.75 -44.99
CA ILE A 580 -31.21 -27.62 -45.93
C ILE A 580 -30.61 -28.12 -47.23
N ALA A 581 -31.46 -28.43 -48.20
CA ALA A 581 -31.09 -28.91 -49.51
C ALA A 581 -31.68 -28.04 -50.61
N LEU A 582 -31.04 -28.02 -51.78
CA LEU A 582 -31.60 -27.38 -52.97
C LEU A 582 -32.87 -28.15 -53.39
N ASP A 583 -33.97 -27.43 -53.61
CA ASP A 583 -35.22 -28.02 -54.11
C ASP A 583 -34.96 -28.82 -55.38
N SER A 584 -35.17 -30.13 -55.31
CA SER A 584 -35.16 -31.04 -56.46
C SER A 584 -36.55 -31.12 -57.10
N THR A 585 -37.23 -29.98 -57.28
CA THR A 585 -38.43 -29.89 -58.13
C THR A 585 -38.04 -29.63 -59.59
N ALA A 586 -37.37 -30.61 -60.19
CA ALA A 586 -37.27 -30.75 -61.64
C ALA A 586 -37.00 -32.20 -62.07
N GLN A 587 -37.69 -33.19 -61.49
CA GLN A 587 -37.91 -34.49 -62.16
C GLN A 587 -39.05 -35.27 -61.49
N ALA A 588 -40.28 -34.85 -61.78
CA ALA A 588 -41.46 -35.70 -61.68
C ALA A 588 -42.39 -35.35 -62.85
N ASP A 589 -42.02 -35.82 -64.04
CA ASP A 589 -42.99 -36.13 -65.10
C ASP A 589 -42.43 -37.30 -65.93
N GLN A 590 -42.35 -38.48 -65.31
CA GLN A 590 -42.39 -39.71 -66.09
C GLN A 590 -43.86 -39.97 -66.43
N ALA A 591 -44.19 -39.70 -67.69
CA ALA A 591 -45.45 -40.10 -68.31
C ALA A 591 -45.76 -41.58 -67.98
N PRO A 592 -47.03 -41.97 -67.79
CA PRO A 592 -47.36 -43.35 -67.47
C PRO A 592 -46.85 -44.25 -68.60
N ALA A 593 -46.05 -45.26 -68.24
CA ALA A 593 -45.59 -46.27 -69.18
C ALA A 593 -46.79 -46.90 -69.89
N ARG A 594 -46.80 -46.81 -71.22
CA ARG A 594 -47.82 -47.43 -72.07
C ARG A 594 -47.87 -48.93 -71.72
N PRO A 595 -49.04 -49.51 -71.42
CA PRO A 595 -49.13 -50.95 -71.21
C PRO A 595 -48.73 -51.67 -72.51
N LEU A 596 -47.71 -52.54 -72.41
CA LEU A 596 -47.21 -53.36 -73.51
C LEU A 596 -48.37 -54.16 -74.14
N THR A 597 -48.45 -54.14 -75.47
CA THR A 597 -49.42 -54.95 -76.22
C THR A 597 -49.07 -56.44 -76.07
N PHE A 598 -50.04 -57.33 -76.35
CA PHE A 598 -49.87 -58.78 -76.22
C PHE A 598 -48.61 -59.31 -76.94
N TRP A 599 -48.27 -58.73 -78.10
CA TRP A 599 -47.10 -59.13 -78.88
C TRP A 599 -45.77 -58.63 -78.29
N GLU A 600 -45.76 -57.47 -77.62
CA GLU A 600 -44.57 -56.94 -76.96
C GLU A 600 -44.26 -57.71 -75.67
N LYS A 601 -45.29 -58.14 -74.92
CA LYS A 601 -45.12 -59.07 -73.79
C LYS A 601 -44.61 -60.45 -74.21
N LEU A 602 -45.00 -60.92 -75.40
CA LEU A 602 -44.53 -62.20 -75.94
C LEU A 602 -43.04 -62.14 -76.33
N LEU A 603 -42.59 -61.01 -76.90
CA LEU A 603 -41.18 -60.81 -77.28
C LEU A 603 -40.28 -60.60 -76.07
N ASP A 604 -40.76 -59.91 -75.03
CA ASP A 604 -40.07 -59.74 -73.75
C ASP A 604 -39.86 -61.08 -73.02
N LEU A 605 -40.84 -62.00 -73.08
CA LEU A 605 -40.72 -63.34 -72.49
C LEU A 605 -39.59 -64.18 -73.09
N PHE A 606 -39.17 -63.90 -74.32
CA PHE A 606 -38.05 -64.56 -75.00
C PHE A 606 -36.77 -63.70 -75.01
N GLY A 607 -36.74 -62.57 -74.30
CA GLY A 607 -35.58 -61.68 -74.20
C GLY A 607 -35.21 -60.98 -75.50
N LEU A 608 -36.18 -60.79 -76.40
CA LEU A 608 -35.99 -60.18 -77.73
C LEU A 608 -36.63 -58.78 -77.85
N TYR A 609 -37.03 -58.19 -76.72
CA TYR A 609 -37.59 -56.84 -76.66
C TYR A 609 -36.59 -55.88 -76.00
N ASP A 610 -35.99 -54.99 -76.80
CA ASP A 610 -35.21 -53.85 -76.31
C ASP A 610 -36.11 -52.61 -76.29
N GLY A 611 -36.75 -52.35 -75.15
CA GLY A 611 -37.53 -51.13 -74.93
C GLY A 611 -36.61 -49.96 -74.52
N GLN A 612 -36.53 -48.93 -75.35
CA GLN A 612 -36.10 -47.59 -74.90
C GLN A 612 -37.27 -46.82 -74.30
#